data_AF-A0A354Q924-F1
#
_entry.id   AF-A0A354Q924-F1
#
_cell.length_a   1.000
_cell.length_b   1.000
_cell.length_c   1.000
_cell.angle_alpha   90.00
_cell.angle_beta   90.00
_cell.angle_gamma   90.00
#
_symmetry.space_group_name_H-M   'P 1'
#
loop_
_entity.id
_entity.type
_entity.pdbx_description
1 polymer ?
#
loop_
_entity_poly.entity_id
_entity_poly.type
_entity_poly.pdbx_seq_one_letter_code
_entity_poly.pdbx_strand_id
1 'polypeptide(L)' 'ERLAFLDAGAYGFSMSSQYNSRPRPAEVLVHQGQSRLIRRAETFEDLAQFFVDFN' A
#
# COMPACT_ATOMS: atom_id res chain seq x y z
N GLU A 1 1.06 -20.84 -2.68
CA GLU A 1 2.15 -20.44 -3.60
C GLU A 1 2.20 -18.91 -3.72
N ARG A 2 3.29 -18.32 -4.21
CA ARG A 2 3.41 -16.86 -4.41
C ARG A 2 3.43 -16.57 -5.91
N LEU A 3 2.76 -15.51 -6.32
CA LEU A 3 2.71 -15.04 -7.71
C LEU A 3 3.35 -13.65 -7.82
N ALA A 4 3.92 -13.35 -8.99
CA ALA A 4 4.51 -12.05 -9.30
C ALA A 4 3.87 -11.50 -10.58
N PHE A 5 3.41 -10.26 -10.50
CA PHE A 5 2.94 -9.49 -11.65
C PHE A 5 4.06 -8.56 -12.10
N LEU A 6 4.45 -8.65 -13.37
CA LEU A 6 5.50 -7.81 -13.94
C LEU A 6 4.94 -6.45 -14.40
N ASP A 7 5.83 -5.51 -14.68
CA ASP A 7 5.52 -4.20 -15.26
C ASP A 7 4.51 -3.34 -14.46
N ALA A 8 4.32 -3.64 -13.17
CA ALA A 8 3.43 -2.93 -12.26
C ALA A 8 4.03 -1.65 -11.65
N GLY A 9 5.25 -1.26 -12.05
CA GLY A 9 5.99 -0.14 -11.47
C GLY A 9 5.47 1.24 -11.86
N ALA A 10 4.85 1.37 -13.05
CA ALA A 10 4.20 2.59 -13.51
C ALA A 10 2.68 2.43 -13.48
N TYR A 11 1.96 3.45 -13.01
CA TYR A 11 0.49 3.46 -12.89
C TYR A 11 -0.12 2.34 -12.01
N GLY A 12 0.69 1.52 -11.35
CA GLY A 12 0.23 0.53 -10.37
C GLY A 12 -0.16 1.20 -9.05
N PHE A 13 0.82 1.35 -8.14
CA PHE A 13 0.55 1.93 -6.82
C PHE A 13 -0.06 3.34 -6.90
N SER A 14 0.33 4.15 -7.88
CA SER A 14 -0.19 5.52 -8.04
C SER A 14 -1.69 5.58 -8.32
N MET A 15 -2.30 4.50 -8.82
CA MET A 15 -3.76 4.38 -9.01
C MET A 15 -4.42 3.46 -7.99
N SER A 16 -3.68 2.99 -6.98
CA SER A 16 -4.21 2.14 -5.91
C SER A 16 -5.18 2.93 -5.01
N SER A 17 -6.30 2.29 -4.65
CA SER A 17 -7.37 2.85 -3.82
C SER A 17 -7.68 1.95 -2.63
N GLN A 18 -8.40 2.50 -1.66
CA GLN A 18 -8.94 1.76 -0.52
C GLN A 18 -10.33 1.15 -0.79
N TYR A 19 -10.67 0.90 -2.06
CA TYR A 19 -11.96 0.32 -2.43
C TYR A 19 -12.20 -1.01 -1.69
N ASN A 20 -13.42 -1.19 -1.17
CA ASN A 20 -13.79 -2.26 -0.22
C ASN A 20 -13.03 -2.23 1.12
N SER A 21 -12.70 -1.04 1.62
CA SER A 21 -12.03 -0.84 2.92
C SER A 21 -10.74 -1.65 3.03
N ARG A 22 -9.97 -1.72 1.94
CA ARG A 22 -8.70 -2.44 1.89
C ARG A 22 -7.54 -1.48 2.09
N PRO A 23 -6.72 -1.64 3.13
CA PRO A 23 -5.50 -0.85 3.28
C PRO A 23 -4.55 -1.11 2.12
N ARG A 24 -3.91 -0.05 1.60
CA ARG A 24 -2.90 -0.20 0.54
C ARG A 24 -1.66 -0.95 1.05
N PRO A 25 -1.00 -1.74 0.20
CA PRO A 25 0.15 -2.56 0.60
C PRO A 25 1.39 -1.72 0.88
N ALA A 26 2.39 -2.34 1.52
CA ALA A 26 3.72 -1.77 1.66
C ALA A 26 4.49 -1.79 0.31
N GLU A 27 5.40 -0.83 0.12
CA GLU A 27 6.36 -0.83 -0.99
C GLU A 27 7.78 -0.98 -0.43
N VAL A 28 8.54 -1.90 -1.03
CA VAL A 28 9.92 -2.22 -0.65
C VAL A 28 10.83 -1.96 -1.84
N LEU A 29 11.89 -1.19 -1.62
CA LEU A 29 12.99 -1.03 -2.56
C LEU A 29 14.06 -2.08 -2.26
N VAL A 30 14.46 -2.83 -3.29
CA VAL A 30 15.62 -3.72 -3.21
C VAL A 30 16.77 -3.08 -3.97
N HIS A 31 17.88 -2.84 -3.29
CA HIS A 31 19.08 -2.24 -3.87
C HIS A 31 20.33 -2.92 -3.30
N GLN A 32 21.23 -3.39 -4.18
CA GLN A 32 22.47 -4.07 -3.79
C GLN A 32 22.26 -5.23 -2.80
N GLY A 33 21.21 -6.03 -3.03
CA GLY A 33 20.86 -7.17 -2.15
C GLY A 33 20.25 -6.77 -0.80
N GLN A 34 20.08 -5.48 -0.52
CA GLN A 34 19.43 -4.97 0.69
C GLN A 34 18.02 -4.51 0.38
N SER A 35 17.06 -4.86 1.23
CA SER A 35 15.67 -4.41 1.14
C SER A 35 15.41 -3.26 2.11
N ARG A 36 14.73 -2.21 1.66
CA ARG A 36 14.31 -1.08 2.48
C ARG A 36 12.82 -0.81 2.28
N LEU A 37 12.08 -0.66 3.38
CA LEU A 37 10.72 -0.16 3.35
C LEU A 37 10.73 1.30 2.88
N ILE A 38 10.09 1.57 1.74
CA ILE A 38 9.96 2.94 1.20
C ILE A 38 8.55 3.49 1.39
N ARG A 39 7.56 2.61 1.56
CA ARG A 39 6.21 2.96 1.99
C ARG A 39 5.67 1.89 2.94
N ARG A 40 5.20 2.27 4.12
CA ARG A 40 4.50 1.35 5.02
C ARG A 40 3.15 0.94 4.44
N ALA A 41 2.70 -0.27 4.77
CA ALA A 41 1.31 -0.64 4.54
C ALA A 41 0.40 0.28 5.36
N GLU A 42 -0.79 0.54 4.83
CA GLU A 42 -1.84 1.23 5.56
C GLU A 42 -2.45 0.28 6.61
N THR A 43 -3.06 0.87 7.64
CA THR A 43 -3.82 0.16 8.69
C THR A 43 -5.30 0.54 8.62
N PHE A 44 -6.13 -0.07 9.46
CA PHE A 44 -7.54 0.31 9.55
C PHE A 44 -7.73 1.72 10.11
N GLU A 45 -6.84 2.16 10.99
CA GLU A 45 -6.81 3.52 11.52
C GLU A 45 -6.55 4.55 10.42
N ASP A 46 -5.70 4.23 9.43
CA ASP A 46 -5.52 5.10 8.26
C ASP A 46 -6.81 5.23 7.43
N LEU A 47 -7.62 4.16 7.35
CA LEU A 47 -8.90 4.18 6.64
C LEU A 47 -9.93 5.08 7.35
N ALA A 48 -9.94 5.02 8.68
CA ALA A 48 -10.88 5.76 9.52
C ALA A 48 -10.40 7.18 9.87
N GLN A 49 -9.19 7.57 9.46
CA GLN A 49 -8.55 8.83 9.86
C GLN A 49 -9.43 10.08 9.61
N PHE A 50 -10.29 10.03 8.59
CA PHE A 50 -11.17 11.15 8.21
C PHE A 50 -12.63 10.96 8.62
N PHE A 51 -12.94 9.92 9.39
CA PHE A 51 -14.28 9.75 9.94
C PHE A 51 -14.46 10.76 11.08
N VAL A 52 -15.54 11.53 11.00
CA VAL A 52 -15.93 12.46 12.06
C VAL A 52 -17.01 11.77 12.88
N ASP A 53 -16.74 11.61 14.17
CA ASP A 53 -17.76 11.25 15.13
C ASP A 53 -18.64 12.49 15.38
N PHE A 54 -19.93 12.39 15.06
CA PHE A 54 -20.91 13.47 15.24
C PHE A 54 -21.63 13.41 16.60
N ASN A 55 -21.08 12.66 17.56
CA ASN A 55 -21.65 12.51 18.90
C ASN A 55 -21.23 13.63 19.84
#